data_AF-A0A921CL48-F1
#
_entry.id   AF-A0A921CL48-F1
#
_cell.length_a   1.000
_cell.length_b   1.000
_cell.length_c   1.000
_cell.angle_alpha   90.00
_cell.angle_beta   90.00
_cell.angle_gamma   90.00
#
_symmetry.space_group_name_H-M   'P 1'
#
loop_
_entity.id
_entity.type
_entity.pdbx_description
1 polymer ?
#
loop_
_entity_poly.entity_id
_entity_poly.type
_entity_poly.pdbx_seq_one_letter_code
_entity_poly.pdbx_strand_id
1 'polypeptide(L)'
;MNGQLLKDALPPVVKEGTTLVPLRALAASLKAQVAYDAATKTVTVIKQGVTIKLNLTSGTAALKDQLGQEKTIPLPVPPQVIEGYTFVPLRFIAENFAASVYYDLPTQVITIQEPDVPVPTQEPAPSVEEAAPPVEEPASPTTAPQQ
;
A
#
# COMPACT_ATOMS: atom_id res chain seq x y z
N MET A 1 -5.27 -14.70 12.34
CA MET A 1 -3.90 -14.14 12.35
C MET A 1 -3.42 -14.09 10.90
N ASN A 2 -3.62 -12.98 10.19
CA ASN A 2 -3.43 -12.96 8.74
C ASN A 2 -2.06 -12.38 8.41
N GLY A 3 -1.04 -13.24 8.50
CA GLY A 3 0.35 -12.96 8.12
C GLY A 3 0.54 -12.95 6.61
N GLN A 4 0.09 -11.88 5.95
CA GLN A 4 0.41 -11.64 4.55
C GLN A 4 1.87 -11.16 4.48
N LEU A 5 2.78 -12.11 4.37
CA LEU A 5 4.21 -11.87 4.28
C LEU A 5 4.49 -11.22 2.91
N LEU A 6 4.62 -9.89 2.91
CA LEU A 6 5.04 -9.07 1.77
C LEU A 6 6.48 -9.43 1.39
N LYS A 7 6.66 -10.56 0.68
CA LYS A 7 7.97 -11.05 0.20
C LYS A 7 8.61 -10.15 -0.87
N ASP A 8 7.85 -9.22 -1.46
CA ASP A 8 8.30 -8.29 -2.50
C ASP A 8 8.52 -6.84 -2.00
N ALA A 9 8.39 -6.61 -0.68
CA ALA A 9 8.72 -5.31 -0.11
C ALA A 9 10.17 -5.34 0.37
N LEU A 10 11.00 -4.46 -0.21
CA LEU A 10 12.29 -4.12 0.38
C LEU A 10 12.10 -3.80 1.87
N PRO A 11 13.05 -4.18 2.74
CA PRO A 11 12.93 -3.89 4.16
C PRO A 11 12.83 -2.38 4.38
N PRO A 12 12.07 -1.93 5.38
CA PRO A 12 12.05 -0.54 5.76
C PRO A 12 13.44 -0.07 6.16
N VAL A 13 13.79 1.15 5.73
CA VAL A 13 15.11 1.76 5.94
C VAL A 13 14.96 2.92 6.89
N VAL A 14 15.72 2.94 7.98
CA VAL A 14 15.75 4.09 8.88
C VAL A 14 16.83 5.06 8.39
N LYS A 15 16.42 6.27 8.02
CA LYS A 15 17.31 7.34 7.55
C LYS A 15 17.07 8.61 8.34
N GLU A 16 18.12 9.16 8.93
CA GLU A 16 18.06 10.40 9.72
C GLU A 16 16.99 10.33 10.85
N GLY A 17 16.87 9.17 11.49
CA GLY A 17 15.87 8.92 12.53
C GLY A 17 14.42 8.76 12.02
N THR A 18 14.21 8.78 10.70
CA THR A 18 12.91 8.57 10.06
C THR A 18 12.86 7.21 9.38
N THR A 19 11.84 6.42 9.69
CA THR A 19 11.60 5.14 9.00
C THR A 19 10.97 5.39 7.64
N LEU A 20 11.72 5.05 6.60
CA LEU A 20 11.30 5.04 5.22
C LEU A 20 10.79 3.65 4.85
N VAL A 21 9.61 3.59 4.27
CA VAL A 21 8.94 2.34 3.88
C VAL A 21 8.67 2.38 2.38
N PRO A 22 8.84 1.26 1.66
CA PRO A 22 8.44 1.21 0.26
C PRO A 22 6.95 1.49 0.11
N LEU A 23 6.61 2.39 -0.83
CA LEU A 23 5.25 2.86 -1.09
C LEU A 23 4.24 1.72 -1.22
N ARG A 24 4.63 0.63 -1.89
CA ARG A 24 3.78 -0.55 -2.11
C ARG A 24 3.41 -1.26 -0.81
N ALA A 25 4.35 -1.37 0.13
CA ALA A 25 4.08 -1.97 1.43
C ALA A 25 3.11 -1.11 2.24
N LEU A 26 3.32 0.20 2.21
CA LEU A 26 2.45 1.16 2.86
C LEU A 26 1.01 1.10 2.32
N ALA A 27 0.85 1.00 1.00
CA ALA A 27 -0.45 0.86 0.35
C ALA A 27 -1.20 -0.39 0.81
N ALA A 28 -0.49 -1.53 0.83
CA ALA A 28 -1.05 -2.81 1.25
C ALA A 28 -1.47 -2.79 2.73
N SER A 29 -0.61 -2.26 3.61
CA SER A 29 -0.90 -2.20 5.04
C SER A 29 -2.05 -1.23 5.39
N LEU A 30 -2.19 -0.12 4.67
CA LEU A 30 -3.26 0.86 4.89
C LEU A 30 -4.54 0.58 4.10
N LYS A 31 -4.54 -0.42 3.22
CA LYS A 31 -5.56 -0.62 2.18
C LYS A 31 -5.89 0.68 1.44
N ALA A 32 -4.86 1.51 1.24
CA ALA A 32 -4.98 2.82 0.61
C ALA A 32 -4.59 2.72 -0.88
N GLN A 33 -5.22 3.54 -1.71
CA GLN A 33 -4.84 3.63 -3.11
C GLN A 33 -3.59 4.49 -3.23
N VAL A 34 -2.52 3.94 -3.80
CA VAL A 34 -1.29 4.70 -4.08
C VAL A 34 -1.08 4.80 -5.57
N ALA A 35 -0.57 5.93 -6.01
CA ALA A 35 -0.11 6.16 -7.37
C ALA A 35 1.27 6.83 -7.30
N TYR A 36 2.19 6.39 -8.14
CA TYR A 36 3.48 7.04 -8.31
C TYR A 36 3.57 7.61 -9.72
N ASP A 37 3.85 8.90 -9.80
CA ASP A 37 4.08 9.61 -11.04
C ASP A 37 5.58 9.79 -11.24
N ALA A 38 6.16 9.03 -12.18
CA ALA A 38 7.58 9.05 -12.44
C ALA A 38 8.05 10.34 -13.14
N ALA A 39 7.17 11.00 -13.91
CA ALA A 39 7.49 12.21 -14.65
C ALA A 39 7.73 13.40 -13.71
N THR A 40 6.87 13.56 -12.72
CA THR A 40 6.94 14.62 -11.70
C THR A 40 7.60 14.18 -10.40
N LYS A 41 7.92 12.88 -10.28
CA LYS A 41 8.38 12.22 -9.06
C LYS A 41 7.46 12.54 -7.89
N THR A 42 6.16 12.31 -8.09
CA THR A 42 5.13 12.57 -7.10
C THR A 42 4.45 11.28 -6.68
N VAL A 43 4.39 11.03 -5.39
CA VAL A 43 3.62 9.95 -4.79
C VAL A 43 2.26 10.51 -4.39
N THR A 44 1.18 9.89 -4.82
CA THR A 44 -0.18 10.21 -4.39
C THR A 44 -0.74 9.04 -3.59
N VAL A 45 -1.28 9.30 -2.41
CA VAL A 45 -1.92 8.32 -1.55
C VAL A 45 -3.33 8.79 -1.25
N ILE A 46 -4.33 7.96 -1.52
CA ILE A 46 -5.74 8.27 -1.37
C ILE A 46 -6.36 7.24 -0.44
N LYS A 47 -7.02 7.71 0.61
CA LYS A 47 -7.73 6.87 1.57
C LYS A 47 -8.92 7.62 2.13
N GLN A 48 -10.10 6.98 2.15
CA GLN A 48 -11.32 7.57 2.72
C GLN A 48 -11.60 9.01 2.20
N GLY A 49 -11.27 9.36 0.96
CA GLY A 49 -11.46 10.73 0.43
C GLY A 49 -10.41 11.76 0.85
N VAL A 50 -9.44 11.40 1.70
CA VAL A 50 -8.23 12.19 1.97
C VAL A 50 -7.16 11.84 0.95
N THR A 51 -6.51 12.84 0.36
CA THR A 51 -5.43 12.66 -0.62
C THR A 51 -4.13 13.29 -0.14
N ILE A 52 -3.04 12.53 -0.13
CA ILE A 52 -1.71 12.98 0.27
C ILE A 52 -0.79 12.87 -0.94
N LYS A 53 -0.27 13.98 -1.43
CA LYS A 53 0.69 14.06 -2.53
C LYS A 53 2.07 14.40 -1.97
N LEU A 54 3.00 13.46 -1.96
CA LEU A 54 4.39 13.69 -1.59
C LEU A 54 5.23 13.93 -2.84
N ASN A 55 5.89 15.08 -2.92
CA ASN A 55 6.79 15.38 -4.03
C ASN A 55 8.24 15.08 -3.63
N LEU A 56 8.91 14.22 -4.39
CA LEU A 56 10.30 13.82 -4.15
C LEU A 56 11.29 14.94 -4.48
N THR A 57 10.94 15.83 -5.41
CA THR A 57 11.80 16.92 -5.88
C THR A 57 11.81 18.09 -4.90
N SER A 58 10.64 18.51 -4.44
CA SER A 58 10.48 19.61 -3.50
C SER A 58 10.62 19.18 -2.03
N GLY A 59 10.50 17.89 -1.73
CA GLY A 59 10.51 17.40 -0.35
C GLY A 59 9.33 17.90 0.48
N THR A 60 8.21 18.19 -0.18
CA THR A 60 6.98 18.67 0.46
C THR A 60 5.85 17.69 0.24
N ALA A 61 4.88 17.70 1.14
CA ALA A 61 3.65 16.94 1.02
C ALA A 61 2.44 17.88 1.00
N ALA A 62 1.63 17.77 -0.05
CA ALA A 62 0.33 18.42 -0.17
C ALA A 62 -0.76 17.47 0.31
N LEU A 63 -1.48 17.86 1.35
CA LEU A 63 -2.57 17.11 1.94
C LEU A 63 -3.88 17.75 1.57
N LYS A 64 -4.81 16.94 1.10
CA LYS A 64 -6.16 17.35 0.77
C LYS A 64 -7.13 16.57 1.65
N ASP A 65 -7.84 17.28 2.50
CA ASP A 65 -8.87 16.70 3.37
C ASP A 65 -10.17 16.39 2.58
N GLN A 66 -11.08 15.64 3.18
CA GLN A 66 -12.42 15.36 2.63
C GLN A 66 -13.24 16.63 2.34
N LEU A 67 -13.00 17.72 3.08
CA LEU A 67 -13.61 19.04 2.79
C LEU A 67 -13.02 19.73 1.55
N GLY A 68 -11.99 19.17 0.92
CA GLY A 68 -11.27 19.77 -0.20
C GLY A 68 -10.22 20.81 0.19
N GLN A 69 -10.00 21.00 1.49
CA GLN A 69 -8.96 21.89 2.03
C GLN A 69 -7.58 21.32 1.72
N GLU A 70 -6.73 22.10 1.04
CA GLU A 70 -5.37 21.69 0.70
C GLU A 70 -4.34 22.40 1.60
N LYS A 71 -3.39 21.64 2.16
CA LYS A 71 -2.31 22.15 2.99
C LYS A 71 -0.99 21.54 2.56
N THR A 72 0.04 22.37 2.37
CA THR A 72 1.39 21.88 2.09
C THR A 72 2.22 21.88 3.37
N ILE A 73 2.88 20.76 3.67
CA ILE A 73 3.73 20.56 4.84
C ILE A 73 5.11 20.10 4.35
N PRO A 74 6.21 20.73 4.81
CA PRO A 74 7.56 20.24 4.52
C PRO A 74 7.78 18.89 5.20
N LEU A 75 8.39 17.95 4.47
CA LEU A 75 8.72 16.64 5.02
C LEU A 75 10.06 16.71 5.75
N PRO A 76 10.19 16.04 6.92
CA PRO A 76 11.47 15.99 7.63
C PRO A 76 12.55 15.26 6.82
N VAL A 77 12.14 14.19 6.12
CA VAL A 77 12.97 13.45 5.17
C VAL A 77 12.21 13.34 3.86
N PRO A 78 12.77 13.81 2.73
CA PRO A 78 12.11 13.71 1.44
C PRO A 78 12.01 12.24 1.03
N PRO A 79 10.95 11.87 0.28
CA PRO A 79 10.87 10.53 -0.26
C PRO A 79 11.99 10.31 -1.28
N GLN A 80 12.53 9.09 -1.32
CA GLN A 80 13.67 8.76 -2.17
C GLN A 80 13.39 7.50 -2.99
N VAL A 81 13.97 7.42 -4.18
CA VAL A 81 13.94 6.19 -4.97
C VAL A 81 15.24 5.44 -4.70
N ILE A 82 15.15 4.25 -4.12
CA ILE A 82 16.29 3.37 -3.81
C ILE A 82 16.05 2.06 -4.55
N GLU A 83 17.00 1.65 -5.38
CA GLU A 83 16.90 0.42 -6.20
C GLU A 83 15.62 0.33 -7.06
N GLY A 84 15.09 1.47 -7.51
CA GLY A 84 13.86 1.53 -8.30
C GLY A 84 12.57 1.52 -7.49
N TYR A 85 12.65 1.43 -6.16
CA TYR A 85 11.50 1.51 -5.26
C TYR A 85 11.41 2.89 -4.59
N THR A 86 10.20 3.42 -4.51
CA THR A 86 9.96 4.70 -3.83
C THR A 86 9.76 4.47 -2.34
N PHE A 87 10.65 5.04 -1.54
CA PHE A 87 10.67 5.04 -0.10
C PHE A 87 10.05 6.32 0.44
N VAL A 88 9.03 6.19 1.27
CA VAL A 88 8.26 7.30 1.84
C VAL A 88 8.32 7.29 3.37
N PRO A 89 8.31 8.46 4.03
CA PRO A 89 8.27 8.53 5.48
C PRO A 89 6.93 8.00 6.00
N LEU A 90 6.96 6.79 6.57
CA LEU A 90 5.78 6.06 7.05
C LEU A 90 4.99 6.86 8.07
N ARG A 91 5.69 7.43 9.05
CA ARG A 91 5.10 8.18 10.15
C ARG A 91 4.26 9.34 9.64
N PHE A 92 4.76 10.07 8.65
CA PHE A 92 4.04 11.19 8.06
C PHE A 92 2.71 10.75 7.46
N ILE A 93 2.71 9.65 6.70
CA ILE A 93 1.48 9.18 6.06
C ILE A 93 0.50 8.62 7.09
N ALA A 94 1.00 7.88 8.07
CA ALA A 94 0.21 7.32 9.17
C ALA A 94 -0.54 8.39 9.97
N GLU A 95 0.17 9.41 10.44
CA GLU A 95 -0.39 10.50 11.24
C GLU A 95 -1.51 11.23 10.50
N ASN A 96 -1.36 11.43 9.19
CA ASN A 96 -2.35 12.14 8.38
C ASN A 96 -3.59 11.32 8.03
N PHE A 97 -3.53 10.00 8.14
CA PHE A 97 -4.69 9.12 8.03
C PHE A 97 -5.28 8.73 9.39
N ALA A 98 -4.88 9.42 10.47
CA ALA A 98 -5.26 9.08 11.85
C ALA A 98 -5.01 7.59 12.19
N ALA A 99 -4.01 6.98 11.55
CA ALA A 99 -3.62 5.60 11.77
C ALA A 99 -2.44 5.55 12.72
N SER A 100 -2.51 4.68 13.73
CA SER A 100 -1.38 4.42 14.62
C SER A 100 -0.46 3.42 13.95
N VAL A 101 0.81 3.77 13.78
CA VAL A 101 1.81 2.85 13.23
C VAL A 101 2.82 2.47 14.30
N TYR A 102 2.94 1.17 14.50
CA TYR A 102 3.94 0.55 15.36
C TYR A 102 5.01 -0.07 14.47
N TYR A 103 6.25 0.37 14.65
CA TYR A 103 7.40 -0.19 13.97
C TYR A 103 8.24 -0.99 14.96
N ASP A 104 8.36 -2.29 14.72
CA ASP A 104 9.17 -3.18 15.52
C ASP A 104 10.59 -3.25 14.95
N LEU A 105 11.52 -2.55 15.62
CA LEU A 105 12.93 -2.49 15.21
C LEU A 105 13.62 -3.85 15.07
N PRO A 106 13.46 -4.83 16.00
CA PRO A 106 14.20 -6.09 15.91
C PRO A 106 13.67 -7.02 14.82
N THR A 107 12.38 -6.96 14.49
CA THR A 107 11.79 -7.81 13.43
C THR A 107 11.56 -7.08 12.11
N GLN A 108 11.79 -5.76 12.07
CA GLN A 108 11.48 -4.86 10.95
C GLN A 108 10.01 -4.96 10.51
N VAL A 109 9.11 -5.36 11.42
CA VAL A 109 7.69 -5.51 11.15
C VAL A 109 6.99 -4.16 11.36
N ILE A 110 6.14 -3.80 10.40
CA ILE A 110 5.29 -2.63 10.47
C ILE A 110 3.87 -3.09 10.77
N THR A 111 3.34 -2.68 11.91
CA THR A 111 1.96 -2.93 12.31
C THR A 111 1.19 -1.62 12.25
N ILE A 112 0.13 -1.58 11.45
CA ILE A 112 -0.75 -0.42 11.33
C ILE A 112 -2.06 -0.75 12.05
N GLN A 113 -2.45 0.11 12.97
CA GLN A 113 -3.65 -0.02 13.79
C GLN A 113 -4.55 1.19 13.52
N GLU A 114 -5.69 0.93 12.90
CA GLU A 114 -6.73 1.92 12.66
C GLU A 114 -7.68 1.97 13.86
N PRO A 115 -8.26 3.13 14.22
CA PRO A 115 -9.33 3.17 15.20
C PRO A 115 -10.53 2.36 14.69
N ASP A 116 -10.96 1.41 15.51
CA ASP A 116 -12.00 0.42 15.22
C ASP A 116 -13.33 1.08 14.87
N VAL A 117 -13.61 1.22 13.57
CA VAL A 117 -14.97 1.23 13.07
C VAL A 117 -15.33 -0.23 12.78
N PRO A 118 -16.46 -0.76 13.32
CA PRO A 118 -16.88 -2.12 13.04
C PRO A 118 -17.23 -2.23 11.55
N VAL A 119 -16.26 -2.64 10.75
CA VAL A 119 -16.48 -3.02 9.36
C VAL A 119 -17.25 -4.34 9.43
N PRO A 120 -18.50 -4.43 8.92
CA PRO A 120 -19.13 -5.73 8.82
C PRO A 120 -18.24 -6.57 7.91
N THR A 121 -17.99 -7.80 8.34
CA THR A 121 -17.30 -8.86 7.64
C THR A 121 -17.49 -8.76 6.13
N GLN A 122 -16.56 -8.09 5.44
CA GLN A 122 -16.27 -8.42 4.07
C GLN A 122 -15.46 -9.70 4.14
N GLU A 123 -16.23 -10.79 4.10
CA GLU A 123 -15.84 -12.09 3.60
C GLU A 123 -14.70 -11.91 2.57
N PRO A 124 -13.62 -12.69 2.69
CA PRO A 124 -12.51 -12.61 1.74
C PRO A 124 -13.09 -12.87 0.36
N ALA A 125 -13.09 -11.88 -0.53
CA ALA A 125 -13.31 -12.13 -1.94
C ALA A 125 -12.23 -13.17 -2.35
N PRO A 126 -12.64 -14.32 -2.92
CA PRO A 126 -11.77 -15.46 -3.11
C PRO A 126 -10.68 -15.08 -4.11
N SER A 127 -9.43 -15.05 -3.65
CA SER A 127 -8.29 -15.09 -4.58
C SER A 127 -8.24 -16.51 -5.11
N VAL A 128 -8.87 -16.69 -6.26
CA VAL A 128 -8.72 -17.83 -7.17
C VAL A 128 -7.24 -18.21 -7.30
N GLU A 129 -6.96 -19.47 -6.97
CA GLU A 129 -6.37 -20.44 -7.88
C GLU A 129 -5.21 -19.91 -8.75
N GLU A 130 -3.98 -20.13 -8.27
CA GLU A 130 -2.80 -20.18 -9.12
C GLU A 130 -2.47 -21.65 -9.40
N ALA A 131 -2.89 -22.14 -10.57
CA ALA A 131 -2.17 -23.16 -11.33
C ALA A 131 -2.56 -23.11 -12.83
N ALA A 132 -1.75 -22.36 -13.59
CA ALA A 132 -1.42 -22.50 -15.02
C ALA A 132 -2.47 -22.25 -16.15
N PRO A 133 -2.12 -21.48 -17.21
CA PRO A 133 -2.80 -21.49 -18.50
C PRO A 133 -2.02 -22.37 -19.54
N PRO A 134 -2.48 -22.58 -20.79
CA PRO A 134 -3.85 -22.67 -21.31
C PRO A 134 -4.09 -23.88 -22.26
N VAL A 135 -5.38 -24.15 -22.54
CA VAL A 135 -6.00 -24.78 -23.73
C VAL A 135 -5.32 -25.97 -24.46
N GLU A 136 -5.97 -27.13 -24.42
CA GLU A 136 -6.13 -27.96 -25.63
C GLU A 136 -7.52 -28.63 -25.61
N GLU A 137 -8.44 -28.04 -26.37
CA GLU A 137 -9.60 -28.74 -26.92
C GLU A 137 -9.07 -29.50 -28.16
N PRO A 138 -9.42 -30.79 -28.34
CA PRO A 138 -10.46 -31.03 -29.33
C PRO A 138 -11.44 -32.17 -28.97
N ALA A 139 -12.67 -31.94 -29.41
CA ALA A 139 -13.54 -32.92 -30.06
C ALA A 139 -14.23 -34.02 -29.22
N SER A 140 -15.52 -33.75 -29.02
CA SER A 140 -16.66 -34.56 -29.45
C SER A 140 -17.36 -35.49 -28.44
N PRO A 141 -18.71 -35.51 -28.43
CA PRO A 141 -19.53 -36.21 -27.45
C PRO A 141 -19.86 -37.63 -27.92
N THR A 142 -19.96 -38.60 -27.00
CA THR A 142 -20.84 -39.78 -27.11
C THR A 142 -20.67 -40.70 -25.90
N THR A 143 -21.71 -40.85 -25.08
CA THR A 143 -22.43 -42.12 -24.86
C THR A 143 -23.53 -41.94 -23.81
N ALA A 144 -24.72 -42.40 -24.19
CA ALA A 144 -26.01 -42.38 -23.49
C ALA A 144 -26.04 -43.19 -22.16
N PRO A 145 -27.06 -43.01 -21.31
CA PRO A 145 -27.12 -43.65 -19.98
C PRO A 145 -27.43 -45.14 -20.05
N GLN A 146 -26.96 -45.85 -19.02
CA GLN A 146 -27.22 -47.26 -18.77
C GLN A 146 -28.47 -47.40 -17.89
N GLN A 147 -29.31 -48.39 -18.26
CA GLN A 147 -30.56 -48.89 -17.67
C GLN A 147 -31.87 -48.29 -18.20
#